data_AF-A0A2S0UAF9-F1
#
_entry.id   AF-A0A2S0UAF9-F1
#
_cell.length_a   1.000
_cell.length_b   1.000
_cell.length_c   1.000
_cell.angle_alpha   90.00
_cell.angle_beta   90.00
_cell.angle_gamma   90.00
#
_symmetry.space_group_name_H-M   'P 1'
#
loop_
_entity.id
_entity.type
_entity.pdbx_description
1 polymer ?
#
loop_
_entity_poly.entity_id
_entity_poly.type
_entity_poly.pdbx_seq_one_letter_code
_entity_poly.pdbx_strand_id
1 'polypeptide(L)'
;MLKSRIINIRTKILFGYFIVVLSVGLSLWMVSARIESLQQETDFLNSHDLEVHNLTNDIEKWVLDMETAQRGYLLSGDESYLVPYNNALST
;
A
#
# COMPACT_ATOMS: atom_id res chain seq x y z
N MET A 1 43.19 21.89 -34.09
CA MET A 1 42.38 22.81 -34.94
C MET A 1 40.91 22.50 -34.72
N LEU A 2 40.21 23.31 -33.92
CA LEU A 2 38.77 23.16 -33.68
C LEU A 2 38.03 23.56 -34.96
N LYS A 3 37.60 22.54 -35.72
CA LYS A 3 36.81 22.70 -36.94
C LYS A 3 35.45 23.28 -36.56
N SER A 4 35.29 24.59 -36.69
CA SER A 4 34.02 25.27 -36.49
C SER A 4 33.05 24.79 -37.58
N ARG A 5 32.13 23.90 -37.19
CA ARG A 5 31.06 23.44 -38.08
C ARG A 5 30.11 24.62 -38.25
N ILE A 6 30.07 25.21 -39.44
CA ILE A 6 29.09 26.26 -39.77
C ILE A 6 27.72 25.56 -39.89
N ILE A 7 26.99 25.49 -38.78
CA ILE A 7 25.70 24.81 -38.69
C ILE A 7 24.65 25.67 -39.39
N ASN A 8 23.99 25.12 -40.41
CA ASN A 8 22.87 25.74 -41.12
C ASN A 8 21.74 26.12 -40.15
N ILE A 9 21.05 27.25 -40.41
CA ILE A 9 20.00 27.81 -39.52
C ILE A 9 18.92 26.77 -39.17
N ARG A 10 18.54 25.92 -40.13
CA ARG A 10 17.57 24.82 -39.94
C ARG A 10 18.05 23.81 -38.90
N THR A 11 19.33 23.46 -38.92
CA THR A 11 19.94 22.52 -37.97
C THR A 11 20.03 23.13 -36.57
N LYS A 12 20.21 24.45 -36.44
CA LYS A 12 20.16 25.14 -35.13
C LYS A 12 18.77 25.09 -34.50
N ILE A 13 17.72 25.30 -35.31
CA ILE A 13 16.32 25.23 -34.85
C ILE A 13 15.97 23.78 -34.45
N LEU A 14 16.38 22.81 -35.26
CA LEU A 14 16.12 21.39 -35.00
C LEU A 14 16.83 20.89 -33.74
N PHE A 15 18.02 21.44 -33.43
CA PHE A 15 18.74 21.13 -32.20
C PHE A 15 18.03 21.65 -30.94
N GLY A 16 17.42 22.83 -31.02
CA GLY A 16 16.60 23.38 -29.93
C GLY A 16 15.36 22.52 -29.67
N TYR A 17 14.64 22.14 -30.73
CA TYR A 17 13.48 21.25 -30.61
C TYR A 17 13.87 19.88 -30.01
N PHE A 18 15.01 19.32 -30.42
CA PHE A 18 15.53 18.08 -29.87
C PHE A 18 15.79 18.18 -28.36
N ILE A 19 16.32 19.31 -27.88
CA ILE A 19 16.55 19.56 -26.46
C ILE A 19 15.24 19.62 -25.65
N VAL A 20 14.19 20.22 -26.21
CA VAL A 20 12.87 20.28 -25.55
C VAL A 20 12.26 18.89 -25.45
N VAL A 21 12.28 18.11 -26.53
CA VAL A 21 11.76 16.73 -26.54
C VAL A 21 12.55 15.86 -25.55
N LEU A 22 13.87 16.00 -25.50
CA LEU A 22 14.73 15.27 -24.59
C LEU A 22 14.45 15.66 -23.13
N SER A 23 14.23 16.94 -22.84
CA SER A 23 13.84 17.40 -21.50
C SER A 23 12.51 16.81 -21.04
N VAL A 24 11.51 16.75 -21.91
CA VAL A 24 10.21 16.14 -21.59
C VAL A 24 10.36 14.62 -21.40
N GLY A 25 11.11 13.96 -22.27
CA GLY A 25 11.40 12.52 -22.14
C GLY A 25 12.09 12.17 -20.82
N LEU A 26 13.11 12.96 -20.44
CA LEU A 26 13.78 12.80 -19.15
C LEU A 26 12.85 13.05 -17.97
N SER A 27 11.94 14.03 -18.04
CA SER A 27 10.96 14.25 -16.98
C SER A 27 10.00 13.08 -16.81
N LEU A 28 9.52 12.48 -17.91
CA LEU A 28 8.66 11.30 -17.88
C LEU A 28 9.40 10.10 -17.31
N TRP A 29 10.64 9.88 -17.76
CA TRP A 29 11.50 8.81 -17.24
C TRP A 29 11.81 8.99 -15.75
N MET A 30 12.11 10.23 -15.31
CA MET A 30 12.33 10.56 -13.90
C MET A 30 11.09 10.32 -13.04
N VAL A 31 9.90 10.62 -13.56
CA VAL A 31 8.63 10.34 -12.88
C VAL A 31 8.40 8.83 -12.78
N SER A 32 8.63 8.06 -13.84
CA SER A 32 8.53 6.59 -13.81
C SER A 32 9.54 5.94 -12.86
N ALA A 33 10.78 6.44 -12.81
CA ALA A 33 11.79 5.98 -11.86
C ALA A 33 11.41 6.31 -10.39
N ARG A 34 10.70 7.43 -10.17
CA ARG A 34 10.13 7.76 -8.85
C ARG A 34 8.94 6.86 -8.49
N ILE A 35 8.14 6.44 -9.47
CA ILE A 35 7.02 5.52 -9.25
C ILE A 35 7.52 4.16 -8.73
N GLU A 36 8.67 3.67 -9.22
CA GLU A 36 9.30 2.44 -8.72
C GLU A 36 9.71 2.57 -7.24
N SER A 37 10.23 3.73 -6.83
CA SER A 37 10.52 4.02 -5.41
C SER A 37 9.28 4.29 -4.54
N LEU A 38 8.14 4.62 -5.16
CA LEU A 38 6.85 4.80 -4.46
C LEU A 38 6.09 3.47 -4.32
N GLN A 39 6.31 2.50 -5.21
CA GLN A 39 5.76 1.16 -5.08
C GLN A 39 6.47 0.31 -4.02
N GLN A 40 7.74 0.62 -3.71
CA GLN A 40 8.45 -0.01 -2.59
C GLN A 40 8.02 0.48 -1.20
N GLU A 41 7.22 1.55 -1.12
CA GLU A 41 6.61 2.00 0.13
C GLU A 41 5.19 1.46 0.30
N THR A 42 4.47 1.12 -0.78
CA THR A 42 3.13 0.50 -0.70
C THR A 42 3.12 -1.02 -0.67
N ASP A 43 4.17 -1.69 -1.16
CA ASP A 43 4.25 -3.16 -1.11
C ASP A 43 4.92 -3.69 0.17
N PHE A 44 5.56 -2.83 0.97
CA PHE A 44 6.07 -3.21 2.28
C PHE A 44 5.06 -2.93 3.41
N LEU A 45 4.24 -1.87 3.28
CA LEU A 45 3.20 -1.52 4.26
C LEU A 45 1.98 -2.46 4.26
N ASN A 46 1.80 -3.28 3.22
CA ASN A 46 0.73 -4.30 3.18
C ASN A 46 1.00 -5.54 4.05
N SER A 47 2.21 -5.69 4.60
CA SER A 47 2.57 -6.90 5.35
C SER A 47 2.66 -6.73 6.87
N HIS A 48 2.56 -5.50 7.40
CA HIS A 48 2.66 -5.31 8.86
C HIS A 48 1.60 -4.41 9.51
N ASP A 49 0.97 -3.46 8.80
CA ASP A 49 -0.05 -2.59 9.41
C ASP A 49 -1.51 -3.03 9.17
N LEU A 50 -1.76 -3.93 8.20
CA LEU A 50 -3.07 -4.61 8.06
C LEU A 50 -3.25 -5.74 9.08
N GLU A 51 -2.17 -6.30 9.60
CA GLU A 51 -2.23 -7.42 10.54
C GLU A 51 -2.69 -6.94 11.92
N VAL A 52 -2.17 -5.81 12.41
CA VAL A 52 -2.53 -5.29 13.74
C VAL A 52 -3.97 -4.77 13.78
N HIS A 53 -4.46 -4.15 12.70
CA HIS A 53 -5.84 -3.69 12.64
C HIS A 53 -6.84 -4.85 12.58
N ASN A 54 -6.54 -5.90 11.80
CA ASN A 54 -7.36 -7.10 11.76
C ASN A 54 -7.31 -7.83 13.11
N LEU A 55 -6.12 -8.00 13.71
CA LEU A 55 -5.97 -8.66 15.00
C LEU A 55 -6.74 -7.92 16.11
N THR A 56 -6.70 -6.58 16.13
CA THR A 56 -7.44 -5.79 17.13
C THR A 56 -8.95 -5.93 16.96
N ASN A 57 -9.44 -5.89 15.72
CA ASN A 57 -10.85 -6.08 15.40
C ASN A 57 -11.33 -7.51 15.70
N ASP A 58 -10.49 -8.51 15.43
CA ASP A 58 -10.78 -9.91 15.72
C ASP A 58 -10.81 -10.17 17.24
N ILE A 59 -9.88 -9.58 18.00
CA ILE A 59 -9.90 -9.64 19.48
C ILE A 59 -11.16 -8.96 20.02
N GLU A 60 -11.51 -7.76 19.53
CA GLU A 60 -12.74 -7.07 19.94
C GLU A 60 -13.98 -7.93 19.69
N LYS A 61 -14.06 -8.54 18.51
CA LYS A 61 -15.14 -9.44 18.14
C LYS A 61 -15.20 -10.68 19.03
N TRP A 62 -14.07 -11.32 19.32
CA TRP A 62 -14.01 -12.49 20.21
C TRP A 62 -14.47 -12.15 21.63
N VAL A 63 -14.07 -10.98 22.16
CA VAL A 63 -14.49 -10.53 23.49
C VAL A 63 -16.00 -10.26 23.54
N LEU A 64 -16.58 -9.66 22.50
CA LEU A 64 -18.03 -9.44 22.41
C LEU A 64 -18.81 -10.75 22.32
N ASP A 65 -18.31 -11.72 21.56
CA ASP A 65 -18.90 -13.05 21.44
C ASP A 65 -18.82 -13.82 22.77
N MET A 66 -17.72 -13.70 23.51
CA MET A 66 -17.56 -14.25 24.87
C MET A 66 -18.55 -13.63 25.86
N GLU A 67 -18.73 -12.30 25.84
CA GLU A 67 -19.67 -11.60 26.72
C GLU A 67 -21.12 -12.02 26.42
N THR A 68 -21.46 -12.12 25.14
CA THR A 68 -22.79 -12.55 24.69
C THR A 68 -23.08 -14.00 25.07
N ALA A 69 -22.09 -14.89 24.90
CA ALA A 69 -22.13 -16.28 25.34
C ALA A 69 -22.39 -16.40 26.85
N GLN A 70 -21.63 -15.69 27.67
CA GLN A 70 -21.79 -15.72 29.12
C GLN A 70 -23.14 -15.16 29.56
N ARG A 71 -23.61 -14.06 28.95
CA ARG A 71 -24.93 -13.50 29.23
C ARG A 71 -26.06 -14.45 28.81
N GLY A 72 -25.94 -15.10 27.66
CA GLY A 72 -26.89 -16.10 27.18
C GLY A 72 -27.01 -17.28 28.15
N TYR A 73 -25.88 -17.79 28.65
CA TYR A 73 -25.86 -18.83 29.68
C TYR A 73 -26.50 -18.36 30.99
N LEU A 74 -26.16 -17.16 31.48
CA LEU A 74 -26.73 -16.62 32.73
C LEU A 74 -28.25 -16.41 32.67
N LEU A 75 -28.79 -16.09 31.49
CA LEU A 75 -30.23 -15.85 31.28
C LEU A 75 -31.03 -17.13 31.07
N SER A 76 -30.44 -18.14 30.42
CA SER A 76 -31.15 -19.36 30.00
C SER A 76 -30.79 -20.61 30.81
N GLY A 77 -29.61 -20.63 31.43
CA GLY A 77 -28.99 -21.83 32.01
C GLY A 77 -28.50 -22.85 30.99
N ASP A 78 -28.59 -22.57 29.69
CA ASP A 78 -28.21 -23.50 28.61
C ASP A 78 -26.72 -23.39 28.29
N GLU A 79 -25.98 -24.47 28.55
CA GLU A 79 -24.54 -24.59 28.32
C GLU A 79 -24.16 -24.42 26.84
N SER A 80 -25.10 -24.57 25.91
CA SER A 80 -24.89 -24.34 24.47
C SER A 80 -24.39 -22.92 24.17
N TYR A 81 -24.76 -21.94 25.01
CA TYR A 81 -24.28 -20.56 24.87
C TYR A 81 -22.80 -20.41 25.23
N LEU A 82 -22.16 -21.34 25.94
CA LEU A 82 -20.74 -21.27 26.32
C LEU A 82 -19.79 -21.73 25.20
N VAL A 83 -20.30 -22.25 24.09
CA VAL A 83 -19.48 -22.73 22.96
C VAL A 83 -18.50 -21.67 22.43
N PRO A 84 -18.90 -20.41 22.16
CA PRO A 84 -17.98 -19.37 21.70
C PRO A 84 -16.91 -19.03 22.76
N TYR A 85 -17.29 -19.03 24.04
CA TYR A 85 -16.38 -18.78 25.15
C TYR A 85 -15.29 -19.86 25.29
N ASN A 86 -15.70 -21.13 25.22
CA ASN A 86 -14.78 -22.27 25.30
C ASN A 86 -13.83 -22.35 24.10
N ASN A 87 -14.32 -22.04 22.90
CA ASN A 87 -13.50 -22.05 21.69
C ASN A 87 -12.39 -21.00 21.75
N ALA A 88 -12.71 -19.80 22.26
CA ALA A 88 -11.74 -18.72 22.32
C ALA A 88 -10.74 -18.85 23.49
N LEU A 89 -11.02 -19.69 24.51
CA LEU A 89 -10.04 -20.12 25.51
C LEU A 89 -9.07 -21.20 25.01
N SER A 90 -9.43 -21.90 23.92
CA SER A 90 -8.64 -23.01 23.35
C SER A 90 -7.67 -22.59 22.24
N THR A 91 -7.66 -21.29 21.89
CA THR A 91 -6.71 -20.66 20.94
C THR A 91 -5.58 -20.00 21.73
#